data_AF-A0A6S6SUW8-F1
#
_entry.id   AF-A0A6S6SUW8-F1
#
_cell.length_a   1.000
_cell.length_b   1.000
_cell.length_c   1.000
_cell.angle_alpha   90.00
_cell.angle_beta   90.00
_cell.angle_gamma   90.00
#
_symmetry.space_group_name_H-M   'P 1'
#
loop_
_entity.id
_entity.type
_entity.pdbx_description
1 polymer ?
#
loop_
_entity_poly.entity_id
_entity_poly.type
_entity_poly.pdbx_seq_one_letter_code
_entity_poly.pdbx_strand_id
1 'polypeptide(L)'
;MQNLSNYGQTVINDLAQRYGISNDAVTHMLYAVMNGGGTMAQFNCPELGGSGQWMQGGMTMVGDMFNNGLKSTVDNLCTELSNIL
;
A
#
# COMPACT_ATOMS: atom_id res chain seq x y z
N MET A 1 17.01 5.28 3.88
CA MET A 1 16.12 4.15 3.52
C MET A 1 16.40 3.05 4.53
N GLN A 2 15.42 2.63 5.33
CA GLN A 2 15.64 1.54 6.29
C GLN A 2 15.94 0.26 5.51
N ASN A 3 16.96 -0.48 5.94
CA ASN A 3 17.22 -1.82 5.40
C ASN A 3 16.10 -2.74 5.89
N LEU A 4 15.14 -3.03 5.02
CA LEU A 4 14.14 -4.06 5.26
C LEU A 4 14.86 -5.40 5.46
N SER A 5 14.38 -6.20 6.40
CA SER A 5 14.88 -7.58 6.55
C SER A 5 14.69 -8.35 5.24
N ASN A 6 15.44 -9.44 5.05
CA ASN A 6 15.27 -10.31 3.88
C ASN A 6 13.80 -10.74 3.68
N TYR A 7 13.07 -10.93 4.78
CA TYR A 7 11.63 -11.21 4.78
C TYR A 7 10.81 -10.04 4.21
N GLY A 8 11.09 -8.81 4.66
CA GLY A 8 10.42 -7.61 4.14
C GLY A 8 10.65 -7.41 2.63
N GLN A 9 11.87 -7.67 2.14
CA GLN A 9 12.15 -7.60 0.70
C GLN A 9 11.40 -8.68 -0.10
N THR A 10 11.28 -9.91 0.43
CA THR A 10 10.49 -10.96 -0.23
C THR A 10 9.01 -10.58 -0.32
N VAL A 11 8.43 -10.08 0.78
CA VAL A 11 7.03 -9.59 0.80
C VAL A 11 6.80 -8.49 -0.23
N ILE A 12 7.72 -7.51 -0.30
CA ILE A 12 7.59 -6.40 -1.25
C ILE A 12 7.61 -6.90 -2.70
N ASN A 13 8.51 -7.83 -3.03
CA ASN A 13 8.57 -8.41 -4.38
C ASN A 13 7.33 -9.24 -4.72
N ASP A 14 6.80 -10.02 -3.77
CA ASP A 14 5.56 -10.78 -3.96
C ASP A 14 4.36 -9.87 -4.24
N LEU A 15 4.18 -8.85 -3.40
CA LEU A 15 3.09 -7.88 -3.55
C LEU A 15 3.22 -7.10 -4.86
N ALA A 16 4.42 -6.65 -5.22
CA ALA A 16 4.67 -5.94 -6.46
C ALA A 16 4.25 -6.79 -7.68
N GLN A 17 4.61 -8.07 -7.70
CA GLN A 17 4.22 -8.99 -8.77
C GLN A 17 2.71 -9.27 -8.80
N ARG A 18 2.08 -9.51 -7.65
CA ARG A 18 0.66 -9.85 -7.55
C ARG A 18 -0.25 -8.69 -7.94
N TYR A 19 0.10 -7.48 -7.53
CA TYR A 19 -0.67 -6.27 -7.82
C TYR A 19 -0.26 -5.59 -9.13
N GLY A 20 0.83 -6.04 -9.77
CA GLY A 20 1.32 -5.49 -11.03
C GLY A 20 1.84 -4.05 -10.91
N ILE A 21 2.43 -3.71 -9.76
CA ILE A 21 2.96 -2.38 -9.42
C ILE A 21 4.46 -2.46 -9.09
N SER A 22 5.14 -1.32 -9.06
CA SER A 22 6.56 -1.30 -8.74
C SER A 22 6.85 -1.67 -7.27
N ASN A 23 8.03 -2.24 -7.03
CA ASN A 23 8.54 -2.46 -5.67
C ASN A 23 8.63 -1.14 -4.87
N ASP A 24 8.94 -0.03 -5.54
CA ASP A 24 8.97 1.31 -4.92
C ASP A 24 7.58 1.74 -4.45
N ALA A 25 6.52 1.49 -5.24
CA ALA A 25 5.15 1.77 -4.84
C ALA A 25 4.74 0.95 -3.61
N VAL A 26 5.01 -0.35 -3.61
CA VAL A 26 4.74 -1.21 -2.43
C VAL A 26 5.51 -0.76 -1.21
N THR A 27 6.79 -0.42 -1.37
CA THR A 27 7.64 0.08 -0.29
C THR A 27 7.09 1.40 0.27
N HIS A 28 6.65 2.31 -0.60
CA HIS A 28 6.02 3.56 -0.18
C HIS A 28 4.75 3.32 0.63
N MET A 29 3.92 2.36 0.19
CA MET A 29 2.70 1.98 0.91
C MET A 29 3.01 1.33 2.25
N LEU A 30 4.02 0.45 2.33
CA LEU A 30 4.47 -0.14 3.58
C LEU A 30 4.83 0.94 4.59
N TYR A 31 5.64 1.93 4.20
CA TYR A 31 5.97 3.05 5.08
C TYR A 31 4.74 3.87 5.47
N ALA A 32 3.80 4.10 4.54
CA ALA A 32 2.56 4.81 4.84
C ALA A 32 1.71 4.09 5.90
N VAL A 33 1.55 2.77 5.77
CA VAL A 33 0.84 1.92 6.74
C VAL A 33 1.56 1.89 8.09
N MET A 34 2.89 1.75 8.09
CA MET A 34 3.71 1.81 9.31
C MET A 34 3.55 3.15 10.05
N ASN A 35 3.55 4.27 9.31
CA ASN A 35 3.37 5.61 9.89
C ASN A 35 1.96 5.82 10.47
N GLY A 36 0.93 5.17 9.92
CA GLY A 36 -0.41 5.17 10.49
C GLY A 36 -0.66 4.05 11.51
N GLY A 37 0.40 3.41 12.01
CA GLY A 37 0.32 2.41 13.08
C GLY A 37 -0.39 1.12 12.67
N GLY A 38 -0.26 0.70 11.41
CA GLY A 38 -0.90 -0.50 10.87
C GLY A 38 -2.36 -0.33 10.48
N THR A 39 -3.09 0.61 11.08
CA THR A 39 -4.54 0.75 10.86
C THR A 39 -4.94 1.82 9.86
N MET A 40 -3.99 2.66 9.44
CA MET A 40 -4.20 3.75 8.51
C MET A 40 -2.97 3.90 7.61
N ALA A 41 -3.17 4.38 6.38
CA ALA A 41 -2.10 4.81 5.50
C ALA A 41 -2.50 6.10 4.79
N GLN A 42 -1.58 7.06 4.73
CA GLN A 42 -1.69 8.22 3.85
C GLN A 42 -0.52 8.16 2.88
N PHE A 43 -0.82 8.17 1.59
CA PHE A 43 0.19 7.95 0.56
C PHE A 43 0.01 8.94 -0.58
N ASN A 44 1.08 9.16 -1.32
CA ASN A 44 1.05 9.88 -2.58
C ASN A 44 1.90 9.14 -3.59
N CYS A 45 1.29 8.23 -4.34
CA CYS A 45 1.96 7.36 -5.29
C CYS A 45 1.25 7.44 -6.64
N PRO A 46 1.90 7.99 -7.69
CA PRO A 46 1.30 8.12 -9.02
C PRO A 46 0.78 6.79 -9.59
N GLU A 47 1.48 5.68 -9.35
CA GLU A 47 1.06 4.33 -9.77
C GLU A 47 -0.23 3.87 -9.09
N LEU A 48 -0.53 4.39 -7.88
CA LEU A 48 -1.72 4.07 -7.10
C LEU A 48 -2.80 5.16 -7.20
N GLY A 49 -2.74 6.00 -8.23
CA GLY A 49 -3.73 7.07 -8.45
C GLY A 49 -3.40 8.38 -7.73
N GLY A 50 -2.13 8.59 -7.37
CA GLY A 50 -1.66 9.81 -6.72
C GLY A 50 -1.90 9.80 -5.21
N SER A 51 -2.46 10.89 -4.69
CA SER A 51 -2.75 11.07 -3.28
C SER A 51 -3.96 10.25 -2.84
N GLY A 52 -3.82 9.48 -1.77
CA GLY A 52 -4.88 8.66 -1.23
C GLY A 52 -4.75 8.41 0.28
N GLN A 53 -5.80 7.84 0.84
CA GLN A 53 -5.87 7.42 2.23
C GLN A 53 -6.53 6.05 2.32
N TRP A 54 -5.98 5.20 3.17
CA TRP A 54 -6.56 3.91 3.52
C TRP A 54 -6.78 3.82 5.02
N MET A 55 -7.85 3.15 5.42
CA MET A 55 -8.16 2.83 6.82
C MET A 55 -8.64 1.38 6.91
N GLN A 56 -8.07 0.61 7.84
CA GLN A 56 -8.42 -0.78 8.06
C GLN A 56 -9.89 -0.94 8.43
N GLY A 57 -10.62 -1.76 7.66
CA GLY A 57 -12.07 -1.97 7.84
C GLY A 57 -12.92 -0.71 7.61
N GLY A 58 -12.31 0.34 7.04
CA GLY A 58 -12.92 1.65 6.85
C GLY A 58 -12.99 2.04 5.39
N MET A 59 -12.70 3.30 5.11
CA MET A 59 -12.81 3.89 3.78
C MET A 59 -11.44 3.97 3.10
N THR A 60 -11.39 3.47 1.87
CA THR A 60 -10.24 3.63 0.98
C THR A 60 -10.53 4.74 -0.04
N MET A 61 -9.65 5.73 -0.07
CA MET A 61 -9.68 6.90 -0.92
C MET A 61 -8.44 6.89 -1.80
N VAL A 62 -8.62 7.02 -3.10
CA VAL A 62 -7.54 7.16 -4.09
C VAL A 62 -7.81 8.41 -4.92
N GLY A 63 -6.78 9.03 -5.49
CA GLY A 63 -6.93 10.29 -6.22
C GLY A 63 -7.85 10.17 -7.45
N ASP A 64 -7.90 9.00 -8.06
CA ASP A 64 -8.93 8.66 -9.06
C ASP A 64 -10.19 8.11 -8.39
N MET A 65 -11.06 9.01 -7.95
CA MET A 65 -12.29 8.67 -7.20
C MET A 65 -13.24 7.71 -7.93
N PHE A 66 -13.17 7.63 -9.26
CA PHE A 66 -14.03 6.78 -10.08
C PHE A 66 -13.42 5.40 -10.38
N ASN A 67 -12.13 5.23 -10.09
CA ASN A 67 -11.43 3.97 -10.33
C ASN A 67 -11.62 3.00 -9.16
N ASN A 68 -12.77 2.33 -9.16
CA ASN A 68 -13.11 1.33 -8.14
C ASN A 68 -12.14 0.15 -8.13
N GLY A 69 -11.56 -0.22 -9.27
CA GLY A 69 -10.53 -1.27 -9.34
C GLY A 69 -9.29 -0.87 -8.56
N LEU A 70 -8.82 0.37 -8.74
CA LEU A 70 -7.67 0.91 -8.03
C LEU A 70 -7.93 1.03 -6.53
N LYS A 71 -9.14 1.43 -6.12
CA LYS A 71 -9.55 1.45 -4.71
C LYS A 71 -9.43 0.07 -4.09
N SER A 72 -9.93 -0.97 -4.76
CA SER A 72 -9.81 -2.35 -4.29
C SER A 72 -8.35 -2.82 -4.23
N THR A 73 -7.53 -2.47 -5.22
CA THR A 73 -6.09 -2.77 -5.22
C THR A 73 -5.39 -2.16 -4.01
N VAL A 74 -5.60 -0.86 -3.75
CA VAL A 74 -5.03 -0.16 -2.60
C VAL A 74 -5.53 -0.76 -1.30
N ASP A 75 -6.82 -1.06 -1.20
CA ASP A 75 -7.42 -1.64 0.01
C ASP A 75 -6.82 -3.01 0.36
N ASN A 76 -6.74 -3.90 -0.62
CA ASN A 76 -6.17 -5.23 -0.44
C ASN A 76 -4.67 -5.14 -0.12
N LEU A 77 -3.91 -4.32 -0.85
CA LEU A 77 -2.48 -4.12 -0.61
C LEU A 77 -2.21 -3.63 0.83
N CYS A 78 -2.90 -2.58 1.27
CA CYS A 78 -2.73 -2.06 2.62
C CYS A 78 -3.17 -3.05 3.70
N THR A 79 -4.25 -3.80 3.45
CA THR A 79 -4.72 -4.82 4.39
C THR A 79 -3.69 -5.94 4.55
N GLU A 80 -3.08 -6.41 3.46
CA GLU A 80 -1.99 -7.39 3.53
C GLU A 80 -0.78 -6.83 4.26
N LEU A 81 -0.37 -5.60 3.96
CA LEU A 81 0.74 -4.94 4.66
C LEU A 81 0.47 -4.77 6.16
N SER A 82 -0.75 -4.39 6.54
CA SER A 82 -1.17 -4.28 7.95
C SER A 82 -1.08 -5.62 8.68
N ASN A 83 -1.51 -6.72 8.04
CA ASN A 83 -1.45 -8.05 8.64
C ASN A 83 -0.02 -8.57 8.85
N ILE A 84 0.97 -8.00 8.17
CA ILE A 84 2.38 -8.39 8.24
C ILE A 84 3.14 -7.55 9.30
N LEU A 85 2.60 -6.40 9.69
CA LEU A 85 3.15 -5.49 10.70
C LEU A 85 2.74 -5.90 12.13
#